data_AF-A0A7Y3BLJ5-F1
#
_entry.id   AF-A0A7Y3BLJ5-F1
#
_cell.length_a   1.000
_cell.length_b   1.000
_cell.length_c   1.000
_cell.angle_alpha   90.00
_cell.angle_beta   90.00
_cell.angle_gamma   90.00
#
_symmetry.space_group_name_H-M   'P 1'
#
loop_
_entity.id
_entity.type
_entity.pdbx_description
1 polymer ?
#
loop_
_entity_poly.entity_id
_entity_poly.type
_entity_poly.pdbx_seq_one_letter_code
_entity_poly.pdbx_strand_id
1 'polypeptide(L)'
;MLINSPSIYGGSDVQHEEEESFIGEHARDGYSKEDLETKLHPIGFKTFSSKYTYGFWGDKAWRLGVKYPMLLLNVSKIFLIILPVYYLLTLPFTLLMMVLDFSSVNKTGSGINFIAKKEN
;
A
#
# COMPACT_ATOMS: atom_id res chain seq x y z
N MET A 1 -18.25 -1.65 8.43
CA MET A 1 -17.41 -0.57 7.89
C MET A 1 -16.09 -1.15 7.43
N LEU A 2 -15.68 -0.85 6.20
CA LEU A 2 -14.36 -1.19 5.67
C LEU A 2 -13.56 0.12 5.59
N ILE A 3 -12.34 0.10 6.09
CA ILE A 3 -11.38 1.19 6.00
C ILE A 3 -10.16 0.65 5.26
N ASN A 4 -9.81 1.33 4.16
CA ASN A 4 -8.53 1.17 3.48
C ASN A 4 -7.81 2.52 3.59
N SER A 5 -6.60 2.50 4.13
CA SER A 5 -5.81 3.70 4.42
C SER A 5 -4.33 3.37 4.35
N PRO A 6 -3.44 4.37 4.13
CA PRO A 6 -2.04 4.23 4.54
C PRO A 6 -1.96 3.78 6.00
N SER A 7 -0.98 2.92 6.29
CA SER A 7 -0.67 2.50 7.65
C SER A 7 0.39 3.42 8.27
N ILE A 8 0.67 3.24 9.56
CA ILE A 8 1.81 3.87 10.23
C ILE A 8 3.17 3.55 9.58
N TYR A 9 3.26 2.46 8.81
CA TYR A 9 4.47 2.08 8.07
C TYR A 9 4.49 2.64 6.65
N GLY A 10 3.44 3.34 6.21
CA GLY A 10 3.37 3.90 4.86
C GLY A 10 4.40 5.01 4.59
N GLY A 11 4.77 5.75 5.63
CA GLY A 11 5.81 6.79 5.57
C GLY A 11 7.23 6.28 5.82
N SER A 12 7.46 4.96 5.96
CA SER A 12 8.80 4.46 6.29
C SER A 12 9.75 4.32 5.10
N ASP A 13 9.29 4.53 3.85
CA ASP A 13 10.21 4.70 2.69
C ASP A 13 10.98 6.04 2.78
N VAL A 14 10.70 6.86 3.79
CA VAL A 14 11.42 8.10 4.12
C VAL A 14 12.61 7.84 5.06
N GLN A 15 12.91 6.58 5.42
CA GLN A 15 14.05 6.20 6.27
C GLN A 15 15.24 5.57 5.53
N HIS A 16 15.20 5.48 4.20
CA HIS A 16 16.41 5.28 3.41
C HIS A 16 16.81 6.63 2.80
N GLU A 17 17.98 7.12 3.23
CA GLU A 17 18.63 8.33 2.77
C GLU A 17 18.48 8.52 1.24
N GLU A 18 18.03 9.71 0.82
CA GLU A 18 18.00 10.23 -0.56
C GLU A 18 16.76 10.03 -1.46
N GLU A 19 15.57 9.67 -0.95
CA GLU A 19 14.34 9.79 -1.77
C GLU A 19 13.39 10.88 -1.24
N GLU A 20 13.28 11.99 -1.98
CA GLU A 20 12.17 12.96 -1.81
C GLU A 20 10.83 12.21 -1.89
N SER A 21 9.92 12.51 -0.96
CA SER A 21 8.56 11.97 -0.99
C SER A 21 7.94 12.19 -2.36
N PHE A 22 7.70 11.09 -3.09
CA PHE A 22 7.17 11.10 -4.46
C PHE A 22 5.78 11.77 -4.56
N ILE A 23 5.07 11.92 -3.43
CA ILE A 23 3.76 12.58 -3.34
C ILE A 23 3.77 13.48 -2.09
N GLY A 24 3.99 14.78 -2.28
CA GLY A 24 4.04 15.79 -1.22
C GLY A 24 2.71 16.11 -0.51
N GLU A 25 1.71 15.21 -0.57
CA GLU A 25 0.34 15.45 -0.07
C GLU A 25 0.02 14.68 1.24
N HIS A 26 0.98 13.98 1.84
CA HIS A 26 0.72 13.27 3.10
C HIS A 26 0.63 14.26 4.28
N ALA A 27 -0.57 14.77 4.53
CA ALA A 27 -0.89 15.64 5.65
C ALA A 27 -0.85 14.91 7.03
N ARG A 28 -0.74 13.57 7.06
CA ARG A 28 -0.76 12.75 8.28
C ARG A 28 0.02 11.44 8.11
N ASP A 29 0.61 10.99 9.21
CA ASP A 29 1.05 9.60 9.38
C ASP A 29 -0.18 8.68 9.27
N GLY A 30 -0.03 7.54 8.59
CA GLY A 30 -1.15 6.59 8.42
C GLY A 30 -1.60 5.95 9.74
N TYR A 31 -2.56 5.03 9.68
CA TYR A 31 -3.15 4.44 10.90
C TYR A 31 -2.54 3.10 11.29
N SER A 32 -2.34 2.89 12.58
CA SER A 32 -2.12 1.55 13.15
C SER A 32 -3.46 0.85 13.38
N LYS A 33 -3.40 -0.46 13.64
CA LYS A 33 -4.59 -1.19 14.10
C LYS A 33 -5.12 -0.59 15.41
N GLU A 34 -4.22 -0.28 16.33
CA GLU A 34 -4.51 0.22 17.67
C GLU A 34 -5.17 1.60 17.63
N ASP A 35 -4.75 2.47 16.70
CA ASP A 35 -5.39 3.78 16.47
C ASP A 35 -6.85 3.63 16.03
N LEU A 36 -7.10 2.70 15.09
CA LEU A 36 -8.45 2.45 14.58
C LEU A 36 -9.34 1.83 15.66
N GLU A 37 -8.81 0.91 16.46
CA GLU A 37 -9.53 0.33 17.59
C GLU A 37 -9.91 1.40 18.62
N THR A 38 -8.95 2.25 19.00
CA THR A 38 -9.15 3.33 19.97
C THR A 38 -10.21 4.33 19.50
N LYS A 39 -10.30 4.59 18.19
CA LYS A 39 -11.29 5.52 17.63
C LYS A 39 -12.69 4.89 17.46
N LEU A 40 -12.76 3.60 17.15
CA LEU A 40 -14.01 2.96 16.72
C LEU A 40 -14.71 2.19 17.84
N HIS A 41 -13.97 1.61 18.79
CA HIS A 41 -14.57 0.88 19.90
C HIS A 41 -15.49 1.74 20.78
N PRO A 42 -15.14 2.99 21.14
CA PRO A 42 -15.99 3.83 21.97
C PRO A 42 -17.35 4.18 21.35
N ILE A 43 -17.47 4.11 20.02
CA ILE A 43 -18.70 4.42 19.28
C ILE A 43 -19.49 3.16 18.86
N GLY A 44 -19.20 2.02 19.51
CA GLY A 44 -19.96 0.78 19.37
C GLY A 44 -19.54 -0.13 18.22
N PHE A 45 -18.37 0.09 17.61
CA PHE A 45 -17.80 -0.86 16.65
C PHE A 45 -16.85 -1.83 17.33
N LYS A 46 -16.79 -3.06 16.83
CA LYS A 46 -15.74 -4.04 17.15
C LYS A 46 -14.93 -4.41 15.92
N THR A 47 -13.67 -4.76 16.14
CA THR A 47 -12.76 -5.23 15.10
C THR A 47 -13.22 -6.60 14.61
N PHE A 48 -13.52 -6.70 13.32
CA PHE A 48 -13.79 -7.97 12.65
C PHE A 48 -12.55 -8.52 11.94
N SER A 49 -11.77 -7.65 11.30
CA SER A 49 -10.50 -8.02 10.67
C SER A 49 -9.58 -6.82 10.58
N SER A 50 -8.28 -7.04 10.71
CA SER A 50 -7.25 -6.04 10.44
C SER A 50 -6.09 -6.73 9.75
N LYS A 51 -5.66 -6.21 8.61
CA LYS A 51 -4.53 -6.72 7.83
C LYS A 51 -3.70 -5.56 7.30
N TYR A 52 -2.40 -5.58 7.54
CA TYR A 52 -1.47 -4.73 6.79
C TYR A 52 -1.36 -5.23 5.35
N THR A 53 -1.33 -4.30 4.40
CA THR A 53 -1.22 -4.55 2.96
C THR A 53 0.03 -3.87 2.42
N TYR A 54 0.47 -4.30 1.24
CA TYR A 54 1.76 -3.86 0.71
C TYR A 54 2.90 -4.23 1.67
N GLY A 55 2.90 -5.50 2.11
CA GLY A 55 4.02 -6.10 2.82
C GLY A 55 5.16 -6.39 1.85
N PHE A 56 5.98 -7.41 2.13
CA PHE A 56 7.13 -7.72 1.28
C PHE A 56 6.77 -7.97 -0.19
N TRP A 57 5.72 -8.76 -0.46
CA TRP A 57 5.31 -9.07 -1.82
C TRP A 57 4.60 -7.89 -2.48
N GLY A 58 3.78 -7.15 -1.73
CA GLY A 58 3.06 -6.01 -2.26
C GLY A 58 3.96 -4.80 -2.53
N ASP A 59 5.01 -4.56 -1.75
CA ASP A 59 6.03 -3.54 -2.05
C ASP A 59 6.73 -3.86 -3.37
N LYS A 60 7.18 -5.10 -3.56
CA LYS A 60 7.79 -5.53 -4.84
C LYS A 60 6.83 -5.39 -6.02
N ALA A 61 5.57 -5.79 -5.83
CA ALA A 61 4.54 -5.62 -6.85
C ALA A 61 4.31 -4.14 -7.19
N TRP A 62 4.29 -3.27 -6.19
CA TRP A 62 4.12 -1.83 -6.36
C TRP A 62 5.33 -1.20 -7.07
N ARG A 63 6.55 -1.57 -6.69
CA ARG A 63 7.76 -1.07 -7.36
C ARG A 63 7.80 -1.46 -8.83
N LEU A 64 7.50 -2.73 -9.14
CA LEU A 64 7.45 -3.23 -10.51
C LEU A 64 6.28 -2.63 -11.31
N GLY A 65 5.09 -2.58 -10.73
CA GLY A 65 3.88 -2.14 -11.42
C GLY A 65 3.70 -0.63 -11.53
N VAL A 66 4.31 0.14 -10.62
CA VAL A 66 4.03 1.59 -10.46
C VAL A 66 5.32 2.41 -10.38
N LYS A 67 6.21 2.16 -9.41
CA LYS A 67 7.40 3.01 -9.18
C LYS A 67 8.30 3.10 -10.41
N TYR A 68 8.74 1.95 -10.96
CA TYR A 68 9.64 1.94 -12.10
C TYR A 68 9.00 2.53 -13.38
N PRO A 69 7.74 2.20 -13.73
CA PRO A 69 7.04 2.90 -14.81
C PRO A 69 6.99 4.42 -14.65
N MET A 70 6.70 4.92 -13.44
CA MET A 70 6.65 6.35 -13.17
C MET A 70 8.04 7.00 -13.27
N LEU A 71 9.07 6.38 -12.72
CA LEU A 71 10.45 6.87 -12.85
C LEU A 71 10.90 6.94 -14.32
N LEU A 72 10.57 5.94 -15.13
CA LEU A 72 10.82 5.98 -16.58
C LEU A 72 10.12 7.16 -17.25
N LEU A 73 8.85 7.42 -16.93
CA LEU A 73 8.10 8.55 -17.49
C LEU A 73 8.66 9.92 -17.06
N ASN A 74 9.21 10.02 -15.85
CA ASN A 74 9.89 11.23 -15.38
C ASN A 74 11.19 11.51 -16.16
N VAL A 75 11.87 10.46 -16.64
CA VAL A 75 13.03 10.62 -17.54
C VAL A 75 12.58 11.15 -18.91
N SER A 76 11.53 10.56 -19.50
CA SER A 76 10.99 11.04 -20.78
C SER A 76 9.59 10.50 -21.09
N LYS A 77 8.78 11.29 -21.79
CA LYS A 77 7.46 10.88 -22.29
C LYS A 77 7.53 9.80 -23.38
N ILE A 78 8.68 9.58 -24.02
CA ILE A 78 8.82 8.53 -25.06
C ILE A 78 8.54 7.13 -24.50
N PHE A 79 8.79 6.92 -23.21
CA PHE A 79 8.56 5.64 -22.55
C PHE A 79 7.07 5.25 -22.53
N LEU A 80 6.13 6.17 -22.78
CA LEU A 80 4.71 5.81 -22.97
C LEU A 80 4.50 4.77 -24.08
N ILE A 81 5.34 4.75 -25.11
CA ILE A 81 5.27 3.77 -26.20
C ILE A 81 5.85 2.40 -25.76
N ILE A 82 6.79 2.42 -24.83
CA ILE A 82 7.49 1.23 -24.33
C ILE A 82 6.68 0.53 -23.23
N LEU A 83 5.95 1.30 -22.41
CA LEU A 83 5.18 0.79 -21.28
C LEU A 83 4.18 -0.32 -21.62
N PRO A 84 3.46 -0.31 -22.75
CA PRO A 84 2.58 -1.43 -23.13
C PRO A 84 3.34 -2.76 -23.21
N VAL A 85 4.52 -2.77 -23.81
CA VAL A 85 5.36 -3.98 -23.92
C VAL A 85 5.91 -4.36 -22.54
N TYR A 86 6.34 -3.38 -21.75
CA TYR A 86 6.75 -3.59 -20.37
C TYR A 86 5.66 -4.30 -19.55
N TYR A 87 4.43 -3.78 -19.57
CA TYR A 87 3.32 -4.36 -18.82
C TYR A 87 2.90 -5.73 -19.34
N LEU A 88 2.99 -5.99 -20.65
CA LEU A 88 2.73 -7.33 -21.18
C LEU A 88 3.63 -8.39 -20.51
N LEU A 89 4.89 -8.02 -20.26
CA LEU A 89 5.87 -8.90 -19.63
C LEU A 89 5.78 -8.91 -18.10
N THR A 90 5.59 -7.76 -17.47
CA THR A 90 5.67 -7.64 -16.01
C THR A 90 4.35 -7.89 -15.29
N LEU A 91 3.20 -7.64 -15.94
CA LEU A 91 1.88 -7.74 -15.31
C LEU A 91 1.58 -9.12 -14.70
N PRO A 92 1.90 -10.27 -15.35
CA PRO A 92 1.68 -11.57 -14.73
C PRO A 92 2.43 -11.73 -13.40
N PHE A 93 3.67 -11.24 -13.33
CA PHE A 93 4.49 -11.28 -12.12
C PHE A 93 3.98 -10.30 -11.06
N THR A 94 3.58 -9.09 -11.47
CA THR A 94 2.96 -8.10 -10.59
C THR A 94 1.69 -8.67 -9.95
N LEU A 95 0.80 -9.27 -10.75
CA LEU A 95 -0.43 -9.88 -10.24
C LEU A 95 -0.15 -11.07 -9.33
N LEU A 96 0.83 -11.93 -9.68
CA LEU A 96 1.24 -13.04 -8.82
C LEU A 96 1.71 -12.52 -7.45
N MET A 97 2.57 -11.51 -7.43
CA MET A 97 3.05 -10.91 -6.18
C MET A 97 1.92 -10.25 -5.39
N MET A 98 0.96 -9.60 -6.05
CA MET A 98 -0.23 -9.04 -5.38
C MET A 98 -1.09 -10.14 -4.73
N VAL A 99 -1.29 -11.27 -5.40
CA VAL A 99 -2.01 -12.43 -4.84
C VAL A 99 -1.25 -12.99 -3.63
N LEU A 100 0.07 -13.14 -3.74
CA LEU A 100 0.91 -13.59 -2.63
C LEU A 100 0.81 -12.63 -1.43
N ASP A 101 0.84 -11.31 -1.65
CA ASP A 101 0.66 -10.30 -0.59
C ASP A 101 -0.72 -10.42 0.07
N PHE A 102 -1.78 -10.53 -0.73
CA PHE A 102 -3.16 -10.64 -0.24
C PHE A 102 -3.40 -11.89 0.62
N SER A 103 -2.80 -13.02 0.22
CA SER A 103 -2.89 -14.28 0.96
C SER A 103 -1.94 -14.35 2.17
N SER A 104 -0.94 -13.48 2.25
CA SER A 104 0.03 -13.45 3.34
C SER A 104 -0.55 -12.79 4.60
N VAL A 105 0.03 -13.17 5.76
CA VAL A 105 -0.19 -12.46 7.02
C VAL A 105 0.99 -11.50 7.22
N ASN A 106 0.78 -10.25 6.79
CA ASN A 106 1.79 -9.21 6.90
C ASN A 106 1.83 -8.62 8.31
N LYS A 107 3.02 -8.61 8.93
CA LYS A 107 3.27 -7.94 10.22
C LYS A 107 3.39 -6.42 10.07
N THR A 108 3.87 -5.98 8.92
CA THR A 108 4.05 -4.58 8.53
C THR A 108 3.69 -4.44 7.04
N GLY A 109 3.44 -3.22 6.59
CA GLY A 109 3.13 -2.92 5.19
C GLY A 109 2.58 -1.51 5.06
N SER A 110 2.77 -0.86 3.91
CA SER A 110 2.47 0.57 3.75
C SER A 110 0.99 0.92 3.79
N GLY A 111 0.09 -0.06 3.64
CA GLY A 111 -1.35 0.11 3.78
C GLY A 111 -1.93 -0.73 4.93
N ILE A 112 -3.16 -0.38 5.33
CA ILE A 112 -3.96 -1.15 6.27
C ILE A 112 -5.38 -1.32 5.74
N ASN A 113 -5.87 -2.55 5.77
CA ASN A 113 -7.26 -2.92 5.57
C ASN A 113 -7.88 -3.29 6.93
N PHE A 114 -8.85 -2.50 7.38
CA PHE A 114 -9.53 -2.69 8.66
C PHE A 114 -11.04 -2.83 8.44
N ILE A 115 -11.62 -3.91 8.95
CA ILE A 115 -13.04 -4.18 8.91
C ILE A 115 -13.58 -4.11 10.33
N ALA A 116 -14.52 -3.20 10.56
CA ALA A 116 -15.23 -3.04 11.81
C ALA A 116 -16.72 -3.39 11.64
N LYS A 117 -17.31 -4.05 12.64
CA LYS A 117 -18.75 -4.33 12.69
C LYS A 117 -19.34 -3.60 13.89
N LYS A 118 -20.45 -2.91 13.68
CA LYS A 118 -21.19 -2.29 14.79
C LYS A 118 -21.85 -3.42 15.58
N GLU A 119 -21.65 -3.44 16.89
CA GLU A 119 -22.47 -4.27 17.75
C GLU A 119 -23.80 -3.55 18.01
N ASN A 120 -24.89 -4.30 17.86
CA ASN A 120 -26.24 -3.84 18.17
C ASN A 120 -26.46 -3.87 19.68
#